data_AF-A0A087TPD7-F1
#
_entry.id   AF-A0A087TPD7-F1
#
_cell.length_a   1.000
_cell.length_b   1.000
_cell.length_c   1.000
_cell.angle_alpha   90.00
_cell.angle_beta   90.00
_cell.angle_gamma   90.00
#
_symmetry.space_group_name_H-M   'P 1'
#
loop_
_entity.id
_entity.type
_entity.pdbx_description
1 polymer ?
#
loop_
_entity_poly.entity_id
_entity_poly.type
_entity_poly.pdbx_seq_one_letter_code
_entity_poly.pdbx_strand_id
1 'polypeptide(L)'
;MKSLGRHVKFLFAGLLLVSAILLLMTTTVVRRLWDYDGLSCDFSSSPELLEGVLQQQVDVCLIRPPTRNPQLLMDDIDSFESHQTEALKETSRHTLINTLAEFSDVMAVMGIKTGLIEPSILFCMLTWPQKELLMKRNFNVSDVVGSQNTVTLGIFAKDAEVLEQAPIQSNLRSMGFQIVPVKEPLRNWMQEKPNFHRNETFTGHIFCKRGIYVIHLVVFQERTTYLWHAGISKQVKNVLPLQDLLFVDSDSSYENFTFVPLLLKKYSISLYVPSDPQYFLFQIRNSRFLECNMSRAANLTTTPDPNSKSLEAFRRKFIISLRELKSRFRPLLQTFWIWSGTMLGWYRQCDIIPYTTDVDFAAWASEVEDLEALVKLFLKDKHLSIRERM
;
A
#
# COMPACT_ATOMS: atom_id res chain seq x y z
N MET A 1 -40.44 53.88 18.30
CA MET A 1 -39.61 53.10 17.35
C MET A 1 -38.09 53.25 17.48
N LYS A 2 -37.53 54.05 18.42
CA LYS A 2 -36.05 54.19 18.60
C LYS A 2 -35.41 53.29 19.66
N SER A 3 -36.20 52.56 20.46
CA SER A 3 -35.72 51.66 21.52
C SER A 3 -35.47 50.21 21.03
N LEU A 4 -36.30 49.72 20.11
CA LEU A 4 -36.22 48.35 19.61
C LEU A 4 -34.94 48.06 18.80
N GLY A 5 -34.42 49.08 18.08
CA GLY A 5 -33.20 48.95 17.29
C GLY A 5 -31.90 48.83 18.09
N ARG A 6 -31.91 49.15 19.39
CA ARG A 6 -30.72 48.98 20.24
C ARG A 6 -30.60 47.54 20.73
N HIS A 7 -31.71 46.91 21.14
CA HIS A 7 -31.69 45.52 21.62
C HIS A 7 -31.42 44.50 20.52
N VAL A 8 -31.88 44.75 19.28
CA VAL A 8 -31.57 43.88 18.13
C VAL A 8 -30.08 43.91 17.77
N LYS A 9 -29.40 45.05 17.93
CA LYS A 9 -27.95 45.16 17.68
C LYS A 9 -27.12 44.39 18.72
N PHE A 10 -27.53 44.38 19.98
CA PHE A 10 -26.85 43.60 21.02
C PHE A 10 -27.07 42.08 20.85
N LEU A 11 -28.27 41.68 20.42
CA LEU A 11 -28.56 40.27 20.08
C LEU A 11 -27.71 39.78 18.90
N PHE A 12 -27.58 40.59 17.84
CA PHE A 12 -26.74 40.24 16.68
C PHE A 12 -25.25 40.19 17.02
N ALA A 13 -24.76 41.13 17.83
CA ALA A 13 -23.37 41.12 18.30
C ALA A 13 -23.08 39.92 19.22
N GLY A 14 -24.03 39.54 20.08
CA GLY A 14 -23.94 38.35 20.91
C GLY A 14 -23.91 37.05 20.11
N LEU A 15 -24.76 36.92 19.07
CA LEU A 15 -24.76 35.74 18.19
C LEU A 15 -23.47 35.61 17.38
N LEU A 16 -22.93 36.72 16.87
CA LEU A 16 -21.64 36.72 16.17
C LEU A 16 -20.48 36.35 17.10
N LEU A 17 -20.51 36.79 18.36
CA LEU A 17 -19.50 36.43 19.35
C LEU A 17 -19.57 34.93 19.70
N VAL A 18 -20.78 34.38 19.90
CA VAL A 18 -20.97 32.94 20.16
C VAL A 18 -20.56 32.11 18.95
N SER A 19 -20.88 32.54 17.73
CA SER A 19 -20.43 31.88 16.50
C SER A 19 -18.92 31.93 16.33
N ALA A 20 -18.27 33.06 16.64
CA ALA A 20 -16.82 33.19 16.58
C ALA A 20 -16.12 32.33 17.64
N ILE A 21 -16.69 32.24 18.85
CA ILE A 21 -16.19 31.36 19.92
C ILE A 21 -16.39 29.89 19.54
N LEU A 22 -17.53 29.51 18.95
CA LEU A 22 -17.73 28.14 18.44
C LEU A 22 -16.74 27.83 17.31
N LEU A 23 -16.49 28.76 16.39
CA LEU A 23 -15.52 28.58 15.30
C LEU A 23 -14.08 28.49 15.84
N LEU A 24 -13.73 29.27 16.86
CA LEU A 24 -12.45 29.19 17.57
C LEU A 24 -12.32 27.89 18.34
N MET A 25 -13.38 27.40 18.98
CA MET A 25 -13.41 26.11 19.68
C MET A 25 -13.33 24.94 18.71
N THR A 26 -14.02 24.96 17.56
CA THR A 26 -13.90 23.91 16.54
C THR A 26 -12.54 23.95 15.89
N THR A 27 -11.97 25.13 15.60
CA THR A 27 -10.62 25.23 15.01
C THR A 27 -9.52 24.88 16.01
N THR A 28 -9.69 25.14 17.32
CA THR A 28 -8.73 24.70 18.36
C THR A 28 -8.91 23.25 18.79
N VAL A 29 -10.11 22.68 18.73
CA VAL A 29 -10.34 21.23 18.94
C VAL A 29 -9.85 20.44 17.72
N VAL A 30 -10.10 20.92 16.49
CA VAL A 30 -9.53 20.33 15.26
C VAL A 30 -8.01 20.53 15.21
N ARG A 31 -7.48 21.69 15.63
CA ARG A 31 -6.01 21.86 15.80
C ARG A 31 -5.44 20.97 16.90
N ARG A 32 -6.11 20.79 18.05
CA ARG A 32 -5.61 19.88 19.10
C ARG A 32 -5.70 18.40 18.72
N LEU A 33 -6.59 18.03 17.80
CA LEU A 33 -6.63 16.69 17.21
C LEU A 33 -5.58 16.49 16.09
N TRP A 34 -5.05 17.57 15.50
CA TRP A 34 -3.97 17.52 14.50
C TRP A 34 -2.57 17.86 15.04
N ASP A 35 -2.43 18.61 16.12
CA ASP A 35 -1.14 18.97 16.75
C ASP A 35 -0.56 17.85 17.65
N TYR A 36 -1.15 16.65 17.61
CA TYR A 36 -0.64 15.46 18.30
C TYR A 36 0.44 14.68 17.50
N ASP A 37 0.98 15.31 16.44
CA ASP A 37 2.14 14.85 15.66
C ASP A 37 3.50 15.27 16.26
N GLY A 38 3.53 15.78 17.50
CA GLY A 38 4.76 16.15 18.21
C GLY A 38 5.72 14.99 18.59
N LEU A 39 5.43 13.77 18.15
CA LEU A 39 6.39 12.66 18.07
C LEU A 39 6.69 12.41 16.59
N SER A 40 7.36 13.36 15.97
CA SER A 40 8.15 13.11 14.77
C SER A 40 9.27 12.16 15.18
N CYS A 41 8.99 10.85 15.18
CA CYS A 41 10.03 9.90 14.86
C CYS A 41 10.35 10.19 13.39
N ASP A 42 11.50 10.81 13.16
CA ASP A 42 11.96 11.18 11.84
C ASP A 42 12.13 9.89 11.01
N PHE A 43 11.07 9.49 10.32
CA PHE A 43 11.09 8.37 9.37
C PHE A 43 11.76 8.77 8.05
N SER A 44 12.39 9.96 7.99
CA SER A 44 13.34 10.35 6.96
C SER A 44 14.69 9.65 7.14
N SER A 45 14.67 8.32 7.12
CA SER A 45 15.68 7.60 6.36
C SER A 45 14.97 6.95 5.19
N SER A 46 14.38 7.79 4.33
CA SER A 46 14.37 7.43 2.91
C SER A 46 15.85 7.28 2.58
N PRO A 47 16.36 6.07 2.37
CA PRO A 47 17.71 5.98 1.91
C PRO A 47 17.72 6.64 0.52
N GLU A 48 18.87 7.11 0.07
CA GLU A 48 19.12 7.55 -1.31
C GLU A 48 19.00 6.34 -2.26
N LEU A 49 17.81 5.72 -2.31
CA LEU A 49 17.62 4.29 -2.50
C LEU A 49 17.02 3.97 -3.88
N LEU A 50 17.61 4.52 -4.95
CA LEU A 50 17.33 4.00 -6.28
C LEU A 50 18.59 3.71 -7.11
N GLU A 51 19.63 4.54 -6.99
CA GLU A 51 20.88 4.32 -7.74
C GLU A 51 21.61 3.02 -7.34
N GLY A 52 21.36 2.49 -6.14
CA GLY A 52 21.94 1.22 -5.67
C GLY A 52 20.98 0.04 -5.52
N VAL A 53 19.68 0.20 -5.81
CA VAL A 53 18.64 -0.83 -5.52
C VAL A 53 18.31 -1.72 -6.69
N LEU A 54 18.36 -1.14 -7.89
CA LEU A 54 17.91 -1.83 -9.07
C LEU A 54 19.10 -2.15 -9.94
N GLN A 55 19.22 -3.42 -10.31
CA GLN A 55 20.10 -3.81 -11.39
C GLN A 55 19.57 -3.12 -12.66
N GLN A 56 20.42 -2.38 -13.38
CA GLN A 56 20.04 -1.57 -14.55
C GLN A 56 19.53 -2.40 -15.76
N GLN A 57 19.14 -3.67 -15.56
CA GLN A 57 18.72 -4.64 -16.57
C GLN A 57 17.19 -4.81 -16.64
N VAL A 58 16.44 -3.75 -16.33
CA VAL A 58 14.96 -3.77 -16.33
C VAL A 58 14.38 -4.25 -17.65
N ASP A 59 15.04 -3.90 -18.75
CA ASP A 59 14.64 -4.29 -20.10
C ASP A 59 14.66 -5.81 -20.27
N VAL A 60 15.64 -6.49 -19.68
CA VAL A 60 15.73 -7.96 -19.67
C VAL A 60 14.59 -8.53 -18.84
N CYS A 61 14.33 -7.95 -17.65
CA CYS A 61 13.25 -8.37 -16.77
C CYS A 61 11.84 -8.19 -17.39
N LEU A 62 11.65 -7.17 -18.23
CA LEU A 62 10.39 -6.92 -18.95
C LEU A 62 10.16 -7.91 -20.11
N ILE A 63 11.23 -8.38 -20.74
CA ILE A 63 11.14 -9.29 -21.90
C ILE A 63 11.12 -10.76 -21.46
N ARG A 64 11.91 -11.08 -20.44
CA ARG A 64 12.05 -12.43 -19.88
C ARG A 64 11.83 -12.37 -18.37
N PRO A 65 10.60 -12.12 -17.91
CA PRO A 65 10.32 -12.23 -16.49
C PRO A 65 10.58 -13.68 -16.05
N PRO A 66 11.07 -13.90 -14.82
CA PRO A 66 11.33 -15.23 -14.30
C PRO A 66 10.11 -16.14 -14.48
N THR A 67 10.33 -17.31 -15.08
CA THR A 67 9.25 -18.25 -15.42
C THR A 67 8.93 -19.17 -14.24
N ARG A 68 7.76 -19.82 -14.27
CA ARG A 68 7.36 -20.81 -13.25
C ARG A 68 8.26 -22.06 -13.19
N ASN A 69 9.24 -22.23 -14.09
CA ASN A 69 10.11 -23.41 -14.10
C ASN A 69 11.32 -23.21 -13.15
N PRO A 70 11.40 -23.94 -12.02
CA PRO A 70 12.45 -23.75 -11.02
C PRO A 70 13.87 -24.10 -11.51
N GLN A 71 14.00 -25.01 -12.47
CA GLN A 71 15.30 -25.39 -13.04
C GLN A 71 15.86 -24.28 -13.94
N LEU A 72 15.00 -23.62 -14.73
CA LEU A 72 15.38 -22.45 -15.53
C LEU A 72 15.64 -21.22 -14.66
N LEU A 73 15.08 -21.15 -13.45
CA LEU A 73 15.26 -20.01 -12.55
C LEU A 73 16.72 -19.89 -12.04
N MET A 74 17.37 -21.03 -11.71
CA MET A 74 18.78 -21.03 -11.30
C MET A 74 19.73 -20.91 -12.49
N ASP A 75 19.41 -21.55 -13.62
CA ASP A 75 20.18 -21.40 -14.86
C ASP A 75 20.09 -19.97 -15.42
N ASP A 76 18.95 -19.30 -15.32
CA ASP A 76 18.80 -17.87 -15.67
C ASP A 76 19.63 -17.00 -14.73
N ILE A 77 19.65 -17.27 -13.42
CA ILE A 77 20.46 -16.49 -12.46
C ILE A 77 21.97 -16.59 -12.77
N ASP A 78 22.48 -17.79 -13.09
CA ASP A 78 23.92 -18.00 -13.38
C ASP A 78 24.32 -17.67 -14.85
N SER A 79 23.39 -17.72 -15.80
CA SER A 79 23.65 -17.40 -17.23
C SER A 79 23.37 -15.94 -17.63
N PHE A 80 22.78 -15.14 -16.74
CA PHE A 80 22.45 -13.72 -16.99
C PHE A 80 23.68 -12.83 -17.26
N GLU A 81 24.88 -13.25 -16.86
CA GLU A 81 26.12 -12.53 -17.18
C GLU A 81 26.67 -12.86 -18.58
N SER A 82 26.37 -14.03 -19.16
CA SER A 82 27.04 -14.52 -20.37
C SER A 82 26.26 -14.33 -21.68
N HIS A 83 24.94 -14.10 -21.63
CA HIS A 83 24.07 -13.98 -22.83
C HIS A 83 23.60 -12.55 -23.17
N GLN A 84 24.25 -11.53 -22.62
CA GLN A 84 23.85 -10.12 -22.75
C GLN A 84 23.80 -9.60 -24.19
N THR A 85 24.55 -10.19 -25.12
CA THR A 85 24.79 -9.61 -26.47
C THR A 85 23.73 -9.99 -27.52
N GLU A 86 22.99 -11.10 -27.35
CA GLU A 86 21.98 -11.55 -28.34
C GLU A 86 20.57 -11.04 -28.01
N ALA A 87 20.17 -10.99 -26.73
CA ALA A 87 18.88 -10.44 -26.31
C ALA A 87 18.74 -8.94 -26.66
N LEU A 88 19.86 -8.20 -26.72
CA LEU A 88 19.90 -6.78 -27.05
C LEU A 88 19.46 -6.47 -28.50
N LYS A 89 19.57 -7.42 -29.45
CA LYS A 89 19.17 -7.22 -30.86
C LYS A 89 17.67 -7.45 -31.12
N GLU A 90 16.96 -8.19 -30.27
CA GLU A 90 15.52 -8.44 -30.39
C GLU A 90 14.64 -7.36 -29.72
N THR A 91 15.24 -6.53 -28.87
CA THR A 91 14.52 -5.61 -27.99
C THR A 91 13.76 -4.45 -28.67
N SER A 92 14.07 -4.09 -29.92
CA SER A 92 13.37 -3.01 -30.65
C SER A 92 12.04 -3.45 -31.28
N ARG A 93 11.65 -4.73 -31.14
CA ARG A 93 10.44 -5.31 -31.75
C ARG A 93 9.48 -5.98 -30.76
N HIS A 94 9.78 -5.99 -29.47
CA HIS A 94 8.90 -6.66 -28.52
C HIS A 94 7.59 -5.87 -28.35
N THR A 95 6.48 -6.43 -28.81
CA THR A 95 5.20 -5.72 -28.92
C THR A 95 4.68 -5.23 -27.56
N LEU A 96 5.02 -5.92 -26.46
CA LEU A 96 4.71 -5.46 -25.10
C LEU A 96 5.44 -4.15 -24.74
N ILE A 97 6.73 -4.02 -25.10
CA ILE A 97 7.52 -2.82 -24.79
C ILE A 97 6.92 -1.61 -25.51
N ASN A 98 6.58 -1.75 -26.78
CA ASN A 98 5.92 -0.68 -27.55
C ASN A 98 4.56 -0.32 -26.95
N THR A 99 3.78 -1.34 -26.56
CA THR A 99 2.48 -1.13 -25.90
C THR A 99 2.63 -0.38 -24.58
N LEU A 100 3.63 -0.73 -23.77
CA LEU A 100 3.93 -0.06 -22.50
C LEU A 100 4.46 1.36 -22.71
N ALA A 101 5.31 1.60 -23.70
CA ALA A 101 5.84 2.93 -24.05
C ALA A 101 4.70 3.88 -24.41
N GLU A 102 3.89 3.50 -25.41
CA GLU A 102 2.75 4.31 -25.84
C GLU A 102 1.74 4.53 -24.70
N PHE A 103 1.48 3.51 -23.87
CA PHE A 103 0.64 3.68 -22.69
C PHE A 103 1.26 4.66 -21.69
N SER A 104 2.53 4.51 -21.35
CA SER A 104 3.24 5.34 -20.37
C SER A 104 3.32 6.81 -20.79
N ASP A 105 3.50 7.08 -22.09
CA ASP A 105 3.49 8.44 -22.64
C ASP A 105 2.15 9.12 -22.41
N VAL A 106 1.05 8.43 -22.68
CA VAL A 106 -0.30 8.97 -22.46
C VAL A 106 -0.53 9.25 -20.97
N MET A 107 -0.14 8.32 -20.10
CA MET A 107 -0.25 8.51 -18.65
C MET A 107 0.57 9.71 -18.17
N ALA A 108 1.80 9.88 -18.68
CA ALA A 108 2.68 10.98 -18.34
C ALA A 108 2.10 12.34 -18.77
N VAL A 109 1.52 12.43 -19.98
CA VAL A 109 0.82 13.64 -20.44
C VAL A 109 -0.35 14.02 -19.53
N MET A 110 -1.02 13.04 -18.93
CA MET A 110 -2.10 13.26 -17.97
C MET A 110 -1.60 13.51 -16.53
N GLY A 111 -0.29 13.48 -16.29
CA GLY A 111 0.28 13.61 -14.95
C GLY A 111 0.02 12.40 -14.04
N ILE A 112 -0.37 11.25 -14.61
CA ILE A 112 -0.67 10.03 -13.86
C ILE A 112 0.62 9.24 -13.65
N LYS A 113 0.94 8.96 -12.39
CA LYS A 113 2.07 8.11 -12.02
C LYS A 113 1.65 6.65 -12.06
N THR A 114 2.18 5.90 -13.02
CA THR A 114 1.98 4.45 -13.12
C THR A 114 3.18 3.71 -12.55
N GLY A 115 2.98 3.00 -11.44
CA GLY A 115 4.03 2.23 -10.80
C GLY A 115 4.05 0.78 -11.28
N LEU A 116 5.18 0.27 -11.72
CA LEU A 116 5.37 -1.15 -11.96
C LEU A 116 5.29 -1.91 -10.63
N ILE A 117 4.30 -2.79 -10.49
CA ILE A 117 4.07 -3.61 -9.29
C ILE A 117 4.02 -5.12 -9.59
N GLU A 118 4.25 -5.49 -10.85
CA GLU A 118 4.33 -6.89 -11.28
C GLU A 118 5.43 -7.62 -10.51
N PRO A 119 5.10 -8.60 -9.64
CA PRO A 119 6.06 -9.13 -8.67
C PRO A 119 7.27 -9.80 -9.29
N SER A 120 7.06 -10.53 -10.38
CA SER A 120 8.13 -11.22 -11.12
C SER A 120 9.15 -10.24 -11.71
N ILE A 121 8.68 -9.14 -12.30
CA ILE A 121 9.55 -8.10 -12.87
C ILE A 121 10.26 -7.35 -11.75
N LEU A 122 9.54 -6.93 -10.69
CA LEU A 122 10.15 -6.27 -9.54
C LEU A 122 11.22 -7.13 -8.89
N PHE A 123 10.97 -8.44 -8.69
CA PHE A 123 11.94 -9.36 -8.12
C PHE A 123 13.19 -9.46 -9.00
N CYS A 124 13.02 -9.58 -10.32
CA CYS A 124 14.13 -9.61 -11.27
C CYS A 124 15.03 -8.36 -11.18
N MET A 125 14.44 -7.19 -10.94
CA MET A 125 15.18 -5.92 -10.85
C MET A 125 15.97 -5.75 -9.55
N LEU A 126 15.67 -6.51 -8.49
CA LEU A 126 16.38 -6.40 -7.21
C LEU A 126 17.85 -6.82 -7.32
N THR A 127 18.69 -6.23 -6.46
CA THR A 127 20.07 -6.71 -6.27
C THR A 127 20.09 -8.12 -5.69
N TRP A 128 21.21 -8.83 -5.86
CA TRP A 128 21.37 -10.19 -5.33
C TRP A 128 21.15 -10.29 -3.80
N PRO A 129 21.74 -9.42 -2.96
CA PRO A 129 21.50 -9.47 -1.50
C PRO A 129 20.02 -9.31 -1.14
N GLN A 130 19.28 -8.52 -1.92
CA GLN A 130 17.85 -8.31 -1.68
C GLN A 130 17.01 -9.53 -2.05
N LYS A 131 17.34 -10.17 -3.19
CA LYS A 131 16.74 -11.45 -3.62
C LYS A 131 17.01 -12.54 -2.59
N GLU A 132 18.25 -12.66 -2.13
CA GLU A 132 18.66 -13.65 -1.13
C GLU A 132 17.84 -13.50 0.16
N LEU A 133 17.71 -12.28 0.68
CA LEU A 133 16.92 -12.03 1.88
C LEU A 133 15.44 -12.38 1.68
N LEU A 134 14.84 -12.06 0.53
CA LEU A 134 13.47 -12.46 0.21
C LEU A 134 13.32 -13.99 0.17
N MET A 135 14.24 -14.69 -0.49
CA MET A 135 14.23 -16.15 -0.58
C MET A 135 14.38 -16.80 0.81
N LYS A 136 15.23 -16.25 1.69
CA LYS A 136 15.33 -16.65 3.11
C LYS A 136 14.04 -16.44 3.90
N ARG A 137 13.16 -15.53 3.46
CA ARG A 137 11.81 -15.31 4.01
C ARG A 137 10.73 -16.04 3.22
N ASN A 138 11.11 -17.18 2.62
CA ASN A 138 10.25 -18.07 1.85
C ASN A 138 9.53 -17.39 0.66
N PHE A 139 10.00 -16.23 0.19
CA PHE A 139 9.46 -15.63 -1.02
C PHE A 139 9.93 -16.44 -2.22
N ASN A 140 8.98 -17.13 -2.88
CA ASN A 140 9.25 -17.85 -4.11
C ASN A 140 8.60 -17.13 -5.27
N VAL A 141 9.41 -16.74 -6.25
CA VAL A 141 8.92 -16.01 -7.43
C VAL A 141 7.90 -16.83 -8.21
N SER A 142 8.00 -18.16 -8.24
CA SER A 142 7.05 -19.04 -8.94
C SER A 142 5.61 -18.87 -8.44
N ASP A 143 5.45 -18.48 -7.18
CA ASP A 143 4.14 -18.29 -6.54
C ASP A 143 3.48 -16.97 -6.96
N VAL A 144 4.25 -16.07 -7.56
CA VAL A 144 3.83 -14.72 -7.93
C VAL A 144 4.10 -14.37 -9.39
N VAL A 145 4.44 -15.36 -10.23
CA VAL A 145 4.56 -15.17 -11.68
C VAL A 145 3.17 -14.94 -12.28
N GLY A 146 2.96 -13.72 -12.78
CA GLY A 146 1.78 -13.34 -13.53
C GLY A 146 1.70 -13.95 -14.94
N SER A 147 0.64 -13.59 -15.66
CA SER A 147 0.43 -14.04 -17.04
C SER A 147 1.45 -13.43 -18.01
N GLN A 148 1.95 -14.20 -18.98
CA GLN A 148 2.95 -13.75 -19.97
C GLN A 148 2.52 -12.52 -20.79
N ASN A 149 1.21 -12.32 -20.98
CA ASN A 149 0.67 -11.21 -21.78
C ASN A 149 0.08 -10.09 -20.91
N THR A 150 0.25 -10.16 -19.59
CA THR A 150 -0.27 -9.14 -18.66
C THR A 150 0.87 -8.49 -17.90
N VAL A 151 0.84 -7.16 -17.80
CA VAL A 151 1.73 -6.41 -16.90
C VAL A 151 0.87 -5.68 -15.88
N THR A 152 1.19 -5.88 -14.62
CA THR A 152 0.48 -5.26 -13.51
C THR A 152 1.17 -3.96 -13.07
N LEU A 153 0.42 -2.85 -13.13
CA LEU A 153 0.83 -1.53 -12.68
C LEU A 153 -0.10 -1.05 -11.55
N GLY A 154 0.39 -0.16 -10.71
CA GLY A 154 -0.37 0.50 -9.64
C GLY A 154 -0.59 1.98 -9.97
N ILE A 155 -1.77 2.48 -9.60
CA ILE A 155 -2.12 3.90 -9.62
C ILE A 155 -2.85 4.28 -8.33
N PHE A 156 -2.99 5.57 -8.04
CA PHE A 156 -3.81 6.03 -6.92
C PHE A 156 -5.24 6.32 -7.34
N ALA A 157 -6.17 6.27 -6.38
CA ALA A 157 -7.60 6.47 -6.62
C ALA A 157 -7.95 7.77 -7.38
N LYS A 158 -7.27 8.88 -7.03
CA LYS A 158 -7.43 10.17 -7.74
C LYS A 158 -7.09 10.07 -9.24
N ASP A 159 -6.14 9.21 -9.61
CA ASP A 159 -5.71 9.05 -11.00
C ASP A 159 -6.69 8.13 -11.75
N ALA A 160 -7.30 7.16 -11.06
CA ALA A 160 -8.37 6.34 -11.62
C ALA A 160 -9.59 7.18 -12.01
N GLU A 161 -9.96 8.19 -11.20
CA GLU A 161 -11.03 9.13 -11.53
C GLU A 161 -10.77 9.91 -12.84
N VAL A 162 -9.52 10.24 -13.13
CA VAL A 162 -9.13 10.87 -14.41
C VAL A 162 -9.33 9.91 -15.58
N LEU A 163 -8.91 8.66 -15.42
CA LEU A 163 -9.03 7.62 -16.47
C LEU A 163 -10.48 7.25 -16.79
N GLU A 164 -11.40 7.48 -15.86
CA GLU A 164 -12.82 7.23 -16.08
C GLU A 164 -13.49 8.28 -16.97
N GLN A 165 -12.89 9.46 -17.14
CA GLN A 165 -13.49 10.53 -17.92
C GLN A 165 -13.65 10.11 -19.39
N ALA A 166 -14.85 10.31 -19.96
CA ALA A 166 -15.19 9.89 -21.31
C ALA A 166 -14.22 10.38 -22.40
N PRO A 167 -13.68 11.62 -22.36
CA PRO A 167 -12.68 12.07 -23.32
C PRO A 167 -11.39 11.26 -23.24
N ILE A 168 -10.94 10.91 -22.04
CA ILE A 168 -9.72 10.14 -21.81
C ILE A 168 -9.89 8.71 -22.31
N GLN A 169 -11.02 8.06 -21.99
CA GLN A 169 -11.32 6.74 -22.52
C GLN A 169 -11.41 6.74 -24.05
N SER A 170 -11.97 7.78 -24.65
CA SER A 170 -12.08 7.90 -26.11
C SER A 170 -10.71 8.07 -26.77
N ASN A 171 -9.80 8.84 -26.16
CA ASN A 171 -8.43 8.98 -26.65
C ASN A 171 -7.65 7.66 -26.58
N LEU A 172 -7.73 6.95 -25.46
CA LEU A 172 -7.07 5.65 -25.34
C LEU A 172 -7.66 4.62 -26.33
N ARG A 173 -8.98 4.69 -26.61
CA ARG A 173 -9.61 3.87 -27.66
C ARG A 173 -9.14 4.21 -29.08
N SER A 174 -8.94 5.49 -29.40
CA SER A 174 -8.39 5.87 -30.71
C SER A 174 -6.95 5.40 -30.90
N MET A 175 -6.22 5.18 -29.81
CA MET A 175 -4.90 4.54 -29.77
C MET A 175 -4.94 3.01 -29.76
N GLY A 176 -6.14 2.41 -29.85
CA GLY A 176 -6.32 0.96 -29.93
C GLY A 176 -6.40 0.24 -28.58
N PHE A 177 -6.51 0.95 -27.46
CA PHE A 177 -6.76 0.33 -26.16
C PHE A 177 -8.26 0.13 -25.90
N GLN A 178 -8.64 -1.10 -25.57
CA GLN A 178 -9.92 -1.41 -24.95
C GLN A 178 -9.78 -1.26 -23.43
N ILE A 179 -10.50 -0.29 -22.86
CA ILE A 179 -10.43 0.00 -21.42
C ILE A 179 -11.69 -0.50 -20.72
N VAL A 180 -11.48 -1.21 -19.61
CA VAL A 180 -12.55 -1.75 -18.78
C VAL A 180 -12.26 -1.39 -17.31
N PRO A 181 -12.83 -0.30 -16.79
CA PRO A 181 -12.84 -0.03 -15.35
C PRO A 181 -13.73 -1.04 -14.63
N VAL A 182 -13.23 -1.63 -13.55
CA VAL A 182 -13.96 -2.58 -12.72
C VAL A 182 -14.50 -1.85 -11.49
N LYS A 183 -15.83 -1.74 -11.45
CA LYS A 183 -16.58 -1.13 -10.35
C LYS A 183 -16.85 -2.14 -9.26
N GLU A 184 -16.51 -1.76 -8.02
CA GLU A 184 -16.70 -2.56 -6.82
C GLU A 184 -17.64 -1.84 -5.84
N PRO A 185 -18.49 -2.56 -5.08
CA PRO A 185 -19.34 -1.97 -4.07
C PRO A 185 -18.53 -1.29 -2.96
N LEU A 186 -19.02 -0.15 -2.45
CA LEU A 186 -18.39 0.52 -1.32
C LEU A 186 -18.28 -0.41 -0.10
N ARG A 187 -17.10 -0.43 0.52
CA ARG A 187 -16.87 -1.08 1.81
C ARG A 187 -17.47 -0.24 2.94
N ASN A 188 -17.84 -0.85 4.07
CA ASN A 188 -18.48 -0.15 5.20
C ASN A 188 -17.68 1.10 5.65
N TRP A 189 -16.36 0.98 5.77
CA TRP A 189 -15.49 2.10 6.17
C TRP A 189 -15.45 3.26 5.15
N MET A 190 -15.79 3.00 3.88
CA MET A 190 -15.84 4.04 2.84
C MET A 190 -17.14 4.84 2.92
N GLN A 191 -18.23 4.24 3.39
CA GLN A 191 -19.56 4.87 3.46
C GLN A 191 -19.61 5.99 4.50
N GLU A 192 -18.72 5.96 5.50
CA GLU A 192 -18.61 6.95 6.57
C GLU A 192 -17.91 8.25 6.12
N LYS A 193 -17.29 8.29 4.92
CA LYS A 193 -16.62 9.49 4.41
C LYS A 193 -17.62 10.43 3.72
N PRO A 194 -17.65 11.73 4.08
CA PRO A 194 -18.64 12.70 3.57
C PRO A 194 -18.61 12.92 2.05
N ASN A 195 -17.54 12.50 1.36
CA ASN A 195 -17.39 12.67 -0.09
C ASN A 195 -17.82 11.44 -0.91
N PHE A 196 -18.14 10.30 -0.28
CA PHE A 196 -18.53 9.08 -0.99
C PHE A 196 -20.04 8.97 -1.28
N HIS A 197 -20.86 9.92 -0.80
CA HIS A 197 -22.33 9.86 -0.82
C HIS A 197 -23.02 9.96 -2.20
N ARG A 198 -22.30 9.84 -3.33
CA ARG A 198 -22.91 9.96 -4.67
C ARG A 198 -22.86 8.70 -5.53
N ASN A 199 -21.92 7.80 -5.32
CA ASN A 199 -21.78 6.58 -6.12
C ASN A 199 -21.73 5.36 -5.21
N GLU A 200 -22.61 4.38 -5.43
CA GLU A 200 -22.65 3.10 -4.68
C GLU A 200 -21.44 2.20 -4.95
N THR A 201 -20.56 2.61 -5.87
CA THR A 201 -19.39 1.86 -6.31
C THR A 201 -18.17 2.77 -6.49
N PHE A 202 -16.99 2.18 -6.42
CA PHE A 202 -15.70 2.80 -6.75
C PHE A 202 -14.92 1.92 -7.74
N THR A 203 -13.92 2.46 -8.41
CA THR A 203 -13.04 1.64 -9.28
C THR A 203 -11.90 1.05 -8.48
N GLY A 204 -11.84 -0.29 -8.43
CA GLY A 204 -10.75 -1.02 -7.78
C GLY A 204 -9.63 -1.41 -8.76
N HIS A 205 -9.99 -1.66 -10.02
CA HIS A 205 -9.06 -2.06 -11.07
C HIS A 205 -9.46 -1.49 -12.42
N ILE A 206 -8.49 -1.33 -13.32
CA ILE A 206 -8.75 -0.97 -14.72
C ILE A 206 -7.94 -1.92 -15.60
N PHE A 207 -8.58 -2.51 -16.61
CA PHE A 207 -7.90 -3.33 -17.61
C PHE A 207 -7.81 -2.58 -18.93
N CYS A 208 -6.60 -2.39 -19.43
CA CYS A 208 -6.31 -1.76 -20.72
C CYS A 208 -5.74 -2.81 -21.67
N LYS A 209 -6.58 -3.35 -22.56
CA LYS A 209 -6.20 -4.39 -23.51
C LYS A 209 -5.84 -3.79 -24.87
N ARG A 210 -4.76 -4.27 -25.49
CA ARG A 210 -4.41 -3.96 -26.89
C ARG A 210 -3.83 -5.20 -27.57
N GLY A 211 -4.54 -5.70 -28.59
CA GLY A 211 -4.22 -6.99 -29.20
C GLY A 211 -4.31 -8.13 -28.16
N ILE A 212 -3.20 -8.84 -27.97
CA ILE A 212 -3.09 -9.94 -26.98
C ILE A 212 -2.64 -9.46 -25.60
N TYR A 213 -2.14 -8.22 -25.48
CA TYR A 213 -1.56 -7.71 -24.25
C TYR A 213 -2.58 -6.99 -23.38
N VAL A 214 -2.41 -7.11 -22.07
CA VAL A 214 -3.25 -6.45 -21.05
C VAL A 214 -2.34 -5.68 -20.10
N ILE A 215 -2.67 -4.41 -19.88
CA ILE A 215 -2.12 -3.63 -18.78
C ILE A 215 -3.18 -3.64 -17.68
N HIS A 216 -2.87 -4.27 -16.56
CA HIS A 216 -3.73 -4.34 -15.38
C HIS A 216 -3.34 -3.24 -14.42
N LEU A 217 -4.23 -2.26 -14.20
CA LEU A 217 -4.05 -1.21 -13.21
C LEU A 217 -4.74 -1.60 -11.90
N VAL A 218 -3.97 -1.68 -10.82
CA VAL A 218 -4.45 -1.82 -9.44
C VAL A 218 -4.60 -0.44 -8.83
N VAL A 219 -5.79 -0.12 -8.32
CA VAL A 219 -6.09 1.19 -7.74
C VAL A 219 -5.87 1.16 -6.24
N PHE A 220 -4.84 1.85 -5.77
CA PHE A 220 -4.57 2.04 -4.35
C PHE A 220 -5.37 3.24 -3.80
N GLN A 221 -6.11 2.96 -2.73
CA GLN A 221 -6.80 3.93 -1.88
C GLN A 221 -5.92 4.25 -0.67
N GLU A 222 -5.82 5.54 -0.37
CA GLU A 222 -5.13 5.99 0.83
C GLU A 222 -6.03 5.81 2.06
N ARG A 223 -5.50 5.11 3.07
CA ARG A 223 -6.02 5.11 4.45
C ARG A 223 -5.01 5.82 5.33
N THR A 224 -5.40 6.10 6.57
CA THR A 224 -4.68 7.00 7.49
C THR A 224 -3.20 6.65 7.65
N THR A 225 -2.86 5.35 7.63
CA THR A 225 -1.49 4.87 7.87
C THR A 225 -1.01 3.81 6.89
N TYR A 226 -1.81 3.46 5.89
CA TYR A 226 -1.51 2.39 4.93
C TYR A 226 -2.27 2.58 3.62
N LEU A 227 -1.78 1.95 2.57
CA LEU A 227 -2.45 1.86 1.28
C LEU A 227 -3.29 0.60 1.22
N TRP A 228 -4.45 0.69 0.60
CA TRP A 228 -5.38 -0.42 0.45
C TRP A 228 -5.80 -0.54 -1.01
N HIS A 229 -5.94 -1.76 -1.53
CA HIS A 229 -6.65 -1.99 -2.78
C HIS A 229 -7.74 -3.03 -2.59
N ALA A 230 -8.75 -2.96 -3.46
CA ALA A 230 -9.83 -3.92 -3.47
C ALA A 230 -9.37 -5.24 -4.10
N GLY A 231 -9.97 -6.34 -3.69
CA GLY A 231 -10.10 -7.52 -4.54
C GLY A 231 -11.32 -7.37 -5.44
N ILE A 232 -11.37 -8.19 -6.48
CA ILE A 232 -12.50 -8.23 -7.42
C ILE A 232 -13.59 -9.16 -6.86
N SER A 233 -14.83 -8.71 -6.85
CA SER A 233 -15.97 -9.52 -6.41
C SER A 233 -16.16 -10.78 -7.27
N LYS A 234 -16.67 -11.85 -6.67
CA LYS A 234 -16.90 -13.14 -7.36
C LYS A 234 -17.77 -13.01 -8.63
N GLN A 235 -18.71 -12.06 -8.64
CA GLN A 235 -19.59 -11.83 -9.78
C GLN A 235 -18.81 -11.37 -11.02
N VAL A 236 -17.85 -10.45 -10.82
CA VAL A 236 -17.00 -9.95 -11.90
C VAL A 236 -15.96 -11.00 -12.32
N LYS A 237 -15.42 -11.78 -11.37
CA LYS A 237 -14.46 -12.86 -11.67
C LYS A 237 -15.00 -13.93 -12.63
N ASN A 238 -16.31 -14.17 -12.66
CA ASN A 238 -16.92 -15.14 -13.56
C ASN A 238 -16.95 -14.68 -15.02
N VAL A 239 -16.79 -13.38 -15.27
CA VAL A 239 -16.91 -12.76 -16.60
C VAL A 239 -15.55 -12.43 -17.21
N LEU A 240 -14.51 -12.31 -16.38
CA LEU A 240 -13.15 -11.97 -16.79
C LEU A 240 -12.17 -13.14 -16.52
N PRO A 241 -11.27 -13.47 -17.46
CA PRO A 241 -10.25 -14.49 -17.25
C PRO A 241 -9.13 -13.94 -16.34
N LEU A 242 -9.30 -14.06 -15.02
CA LEU A 242 -8.42 -13.44 -14.01
C LEU A 242 -7.55 -14.44 -13.23
N GLN A 243 -7.48 -15.70 -13.67
CA GLN A 243 -6.97 -16.84 -12.89
C GLN A 243 -5.48 -16.77 -12.53
N ASP A 244 -4.73 -15.81 -13.08
CA ASP A 244 -3.29 -15.63 -12.84
C ASP A 244 -2.94 -14.22 -12.30
N LEU A 245 -3.92 -13.43 -11.85
CA LEU A 245 -3.68 -12.05 -11.40
C LEU A 245 -3.70 -11.94 -9.88
N LEU A 246 -2.52 -11.75 -9.30
CA LEU A 246 -2.31 -11.77 -7.85
C LEU A 246 -3.16 -10.74 -7.08
N PHE A 247 -3.35 -9.55 -7.63
CA PHE A 247 -3.98 -8.44 -6.94
C PHE A 247 -5.52 -8.44 -7.01
N VAL A 248 -6.14 -9.42 -7.69
CA VAL A 248 -7.61 -9.47 -7.83
C VAL A 248 -8.28 -10.32 -6.75
N ASP A 249 -7.49 -11.05 -5.95
CA ASP A 249 -8.05 -12.17 -5.19
C ASP A 249 -8.78 -11.78 -3.92
N SER A 250 -8.20 -10.85 -3.18
CA SER A 250 -8.74 -10.31 -1.95
C SER A 250 -8.43 -8.82 -1.85
N ASP A 251 -9.22 -8.13 -1.03
CA ASP A 251 -8.80 -6.84 -0.49
C ASP A 251 -7.44 -7.02 0.20
N SER A 252 -6.53 -6.07 0.00
CA SER A 252 -5.20 -6.13 0.57
C SER A 252 -4.70 -4.75 1.00
N SER A 253 -3.85 -4.74 2.03
CA SER A 253 -3.25 -3.56 2.65
C SER A 253 -1.73 -3.65 2.66
N TYR A 254 -1.10 -2.51 2.41
CA TYR A 254 0.35 -2.35 2.34
C TYR A 254 0.74 -1.14 3.19
N GLU A 255 1.86 -1.22 3.90
CA GLU A 255 2.46 -0.02 4.50
C GLU A 255 2.60 1.08 3.44
N ASN A 256 2.46 2.34 3.88
CA ASN A 256 2.54 3.47 2.96
C ASN A 256 3.87 3.44 2.19
N PHE A 257 3.77 3.53 0.87
CA PHE A 257 4.88 3.70 -0.06
C PHE A 257 4.54 4.81 -1.05
N THR A 258 5.56 5.41 -1.65
CA THR A 258 5.39 6.35 -2.76
C THR A 258 5.89 5.71 -4.05
N PHE A 259 5.46 6.27 -5.18
CA PHE A 259 6.01 5.89 -6.48
C PHE A 259 7.21 6.77 -6.81
N VAL A 260 8.37 6.14 -6.98
CA VAL A 260 9.65 6.77 -7.36
C VAL A 260 9.96 6.50 -8.83
N PRO A 261 10.51 7.48 -9.59
CA PRO A 261 10.69 7.32 -11.03
C PRO A 261 11.60 6.16 -11.40
N LEU A 262 11.22 5.38 -12.40
CA LEU A 262 12.03 4.33 -12.99
C LEU A 262 12.52 4.78 -14.37
N LEU A 263 13.82 5.01 -14.50
CA LEU A 263 14.41 5.57 -15.72
C LEU A 263 14.71 4.47 -16.75
N LEU A 264 13.81 4.28 -17.72
CA LEU A 264 14.01 3.39 -18.87
C LEU A 264 14.33 4.19 -20.14
N LYS A 265 15.45 4.93 -20.10
CA LYS A 265 15.83 5.88 -21.17
C LYS A 265 15.91 5.25 -22.56
N LYS A 266 16.26 3.96 -22.65
CA LYS A 266 16.44 3.26 -23.92
C LYS A 266 15.12 3.04 -24.68
N TYR A 267 13.99 3.00 -23.99
CA TYR A 267 12.67 2.69 -24.58
C TYR A 267 11.68 3.85 -24.49
N SER A 268 12.12 5.00 -24.00
CA SER A 268 11.24 6.15 -23.73
C SER A 268 10.06 5.79 -22.82
N ILE A 269 10.20 4.77 -21.96
CA ILE A 269 9.14 4.34 -21.04
C ILE A 269 9.25 5.17 -19.76
N SER A 270 8.16 5.86 -19.40
CA SER A 270 8.06 6.64 -18.15
C SER A 270 7.21 5.89 -17.13
N LEU A 271 7.86 5.03 -16.34
CA LEU A 271 7.23 4.27 -15.27
C LEU A 271 7.80 4.70 -13.91
N TYR A 272 7.13 4.25 -12.86
CA TYR A 272 7.59 4.36 -11.48
C TYR A 272 7.72 2.98 -10.86
N VAL A 273 8.28 2.89 -9.66
CA VAL A 273 8.25 1.69 -8.81
C VAL A 273 7.91 2.09 -7.38
N PRO A 274 7.44 1.17 -6.53
CA PRO A 274 7.35 1.44 -5.09
C PRO A 274 8.69 1.92 -4.54
N SER A 275 8.67 2.85 -3.58
CA SER A 275 9.88 3.44 -2.97
C SER A 275 10.79 2.41 -2.26
N ASP A 276 10.23 1.25 -1.94
CA ASP A 276 10.95 0.10 -1.37
C ASP A 276 10.40 -1.18 -2.03
N PRO A 277 10.92 -1.54 -3.22
CA PRO A 277 10.39 -2.68 -3.98
C PRO A 277 10.56 -4.01 -3.25
N GLN A 278 11.66 -4.19 -2.50
CA GLN A 278 11.91 -5.40 -1.73
C GLN A 278 10.87 -5.59 -0.62
N TYR A 279 10.62 -4.55 0.18
CA TYR A 279 9.60 -4.64 1.23
C TYR A 279 8.19 -4.69 0.66
N PHE A 280 7.92 -4.06 -0.50
CA PHE A 280 6.66 -4.22 -1.21
C PHE A 280 6.41 -5.70 -1.56
N LEU A 281 7.39 -6.39 -2.18
CA LEU A 281 7.30 -7.81 -2.51
C LEU A 281 7.11 -8.69 -1.28
N PHE A 282 7.86 -8.42 -0.20
CA PHE A 282 7.72 -9.14 1.06
C PHE A 282 6.29 -9.09 1.62
N GLN A 283 5.65 -7.91 1.57
CA GLN A 283 4.29 -7.73 2.09
C GLN A 283 3.21 -8.47 1.31
N ILE A 284 3.39 -8.72 0.01
CA ILE A 284 2.36 -9.28 -0.88
C ILE A 284 1.74 -10.58 -0.32
N ARG A 285 2.54 -11.46 0.29
CA ARG A 285 2.03 -12.75 0.80
C ARG A 285 1.12 -12.61 2.01
N ASN A 286 1.34 -11.56 2.80
CA ASN A 286 0.64 -11.31 4.06
C ASN A 286 -0.23 -10.04 4.00
N SER A 287 -0.44 -9.49 2.81
CA SER A 287 -1.15 -8.21 2.63
C SER A 287 -2.66 -8.35 2.72
N ARG A 288 -3.21 -9.57 2.70
CA ARG A 288 -4.66 -9.81 2.74
C ARG A 288 -5.30 -9.01 3.88
N PHE A 289 -6.20 -8.12 3.51
CA PHE A 289 -6.82 -7.21 4.43
C PHE A 289 -7.97 -7.89 5.19
N LEU A 290 -7.93 -7.77 6.51
CA LEU A 290 -8.99 -8.22 7.40
C LEU A 290 -9.55 -7.00 8.12
N GLU A 291 -10.75 -6.57 7.73
CA GLU A 291 -11.43 -5.47 8.40
C GLU A 291 -11.95 -5.95 9.76
N CYS A 292 -11.87 -5.08 10.77
CA CYS A 292 -12.45 -5.41 12.05
C CYS A 292 -13.99 -5.43 11.98
N ASN A 293 -14.62 -6.33 12.72
CA ASN A 293 -16.07 -6.40 12.80
C ASN A 293 -16.62 -5.36 13.79
N MET A 294 -16.85 -4.14 13.29
CA MET A 294 -17.40 -3.04 14.08
C MET A 294 -18.78 -3.36 14.68
N SER A 295 -19.63 -4.12 13.98
CA SER A 295 -20.94 -4.54 14.51
C SER A 295 -20.79 -5.46 15.72
N ARG A 296 -19.80 -6.36 15.71
CA ARG A 296 -19.46 -7.18 16.88
C ARG A 296 -18.96 -6.31 18.02
N ALA A 297 -18.04 -5.40 17.73
CA ALA A 297 -17.47 -4.51 18.75
C ALA A 297 -18.55 -3.66 19.43
N ALA A 298 -19.52 -3.14 18.67
CA ALA A 298 -20.63 -2.35 19.17
C ALA A 298 -21.59 -3.12 20.11
N ASN A 299 -21.66 -4.45 19.97
CA ASN A 299 -22.53 -5.31 20.79
C ASN A 299 -21.92 -5.67 22.15
N LEU A 300 -20.68 -5.29 22.43
CA LEU A 300 -20.06 -5.52 23.73
C LEU A 300 -20.55 -4.48 24.74
N THR A 301 -21.21 -4.97 25.79
CA THR A 301 -21.76 -4.17 26.90
C THR A 301 -20.69 -3.53 27.78
N THR A 302 -19.44 -3.98 27.69
CA THR A 302 -18.29 -3.36 28.36
C THR A 302 -17.75 -2.24 27.48
N THR A 303 -18.46 -1.12 27.41
CA THR A 303 -17.88 0.11 26.89
C THR A 303 -16.83 0.59 27.92
N PRO A 304 -15.52 0.57 27.59
CA PRO A 304 -14.57 1.29 28.42
C PRO A 304 -15.01 2.75 28.54
N ASP A 305 -14.78 3.36 29.70
CA ASP A 305 -14.95 4.80 29.84
C ASP A 305 -14.14 5.49 28.74
N PRO A 306 -14.80 6.15 27.76
CA PRO A 306 -14.11 6.77 26.64
C PRO A 306 -13.18 7.89 27.09
N ASN A 307 -13.33 8.40 28.32
CA ASN A 307 -12.48 9.42 28.93
C ASN A 307 -11.37 8.85 29.83
N SER A 308 -11.17 7.53 29.81
CA SER A 308 -10.12 6.89 30.60
C SER A 308 -8.74 7.31 30.07
N LYS A 309 -8.15 8.33 30.72
CA LYS A 309 -6.78 8.80 30.43
C LYS A 309 -5.74 7.69 30.51
N SER A 310 -5.95 6.70 31.37
CA SER A 310 -5.05 5.54 31.49
C SER A 310 -5.13 4.65 30.24
N LEU A 311 -6.33 4.41 29.70
CA LEU A 311 -6.52 3.62 28.48
C LEU A 311 -5.93 4.36 27.27
N GLU A 312 -6.17 5.66 27.14
CA GLU A 312 -5.57 6.47 26.07
C GLU A 312 -4.04 6.47 26.13
N ALA A 313 -3.47 6.66 27.33
CA ALA A 313 -2.03 6.59 27.53
C ALA A 313 -1.46 5.20 27.17
N PHE A 314 -2.20 4.13 27.48
CA PHE A 314 -1.80 2.76 27.14
C PHE A 314 -1.92 2.50 25.62
N ARG A 315 -3.00 2.94 24.96
CA ARG A 315 -3.13 2.92 23.49
C ARG A 315 -1.96 3.64 22.83
N ARG A 316 -1.57 4.81 23.35
CA ARG A 316 -0.43 5.56 22.82
C ARG A 316 0.87 4.76 22.93
N LYS A 317 1.13 4.14 24.07
CA LYS A 317 2.30 3.26 24.26
C LYS A 317 2.28 2.09 23.27
N PHE A 318 1.13 1.43 23.11
CA PHE A 318 0.97 0.35 22.14
C PHE A 318 1.31 0.79 20.71
N ILE A 319 0.79 1.93 20.25
CA ILE A 319 1.09 2.46 18.91
C ILE A 319 2.58 2.78 18.74
N ILE A 320 3.21 3.36 19.76
CA ILE A 320 4.66 3.62 19.74
C ILE A 320 5.44 2.29 19.64
N SER A 321 5.12 1.31 20.50
CA SER A 321 5.77 -0.01 20.47
C SER A 321 5.60 -0.72 19.12
N LEU A 322 4.40 -0.66 18.53
CA LEU A 322 4.15 -1.22 17.21
C LEU A 322 4.99 -0.54 16.13
N ARG A 323 5.11 0.79 16.17
CA ARG A 323 5.94 1.55 15.21
C ARG A 323 7.42 1.20 15.36
N GLU A 324 7.93 1.10 16.58
CA GLU A 324 9.32 0.70 16.83
C GLU A 324 9.57 -0.72 16.32
N LEU A 325 8.69 -1.68 16.63
CA LEU A 325 8.80 -3.05 16.11
C LEU A 325 8.85 -3.08 14.58
N LYS A 326 7.93 -2.36 13.90
CA LYS A 326 7.95 -2.24 12.43
C LYS A 326 9.27 -1.69 11.92
N SER A 327 9.78 -0.62 12.53
CA SER A 327 11.04 0.02 12.15
C SER A 327 12.24 -0.92 12.26
N ARG A 328 12.30 -1.74 13.32
CA ARG A 328 13.39 -2.70 13.53
C ARG A 328 13.29 -3.94 12.64
N PHE A 329 12.08 -4.43 12.39
CA PHE A 329 11.86 -5.68 11.65
C PHE A 329 11.81 -5.49 10.14
N ARG A 330 11.45 -4.30 9.65
CA ARG A 330 11.36 -4.00 8.22
C ARG A 330 12.67 -4.26 7.46
N PRO A 331 13.85 -3.77 7.90
CA PRO A 331 15.10 -4.04 7.19
C PRO A 331 15.49 -5.53 7.14
N LEU A 332 14.97 -6.33 8.07
CA LEU A 332 15.24 -7.76 8.21
C LEU A 332 14.20 -8.63 7.47
N LEU A 333 13.18 -7.99 6.88
CA LEU A 333 11.99 -8.65 6.34
C LEU A 333 11.40 -9.66 7.34
N GLN A 334 11.38 -9.29 8.62
CA GLN A 334 10.92 -10.17 9.69
C GLN A 334 9.40 -10.06 9.83
N THR A 335 8.71 -11.20 9.70
CA THR A 335 7.26 -11.26 9.90
C THR A 335 6.94 -11.23 11.39
N PHE A 336 5.95 -10.43 11.77
CA PHE A 336 5.39 -10.43 13.12
C PHE A 336 3.89 -10.11 13.10
N TRP A 337 3.18 -10.49 14.14
CA TRP A 337 1.73 -10.26 14.27
C TRP A 337 1.34 -10.02 15.73
N ILE A 338 0.17 -9.41 15.94
CA ILE A 338 -0.43 -9.30 17.27
C ILE A 338 -0.84 -10.68 17.77
N TRP A 339 -0.68 -10.93 19.07
CA TRP A 339 -0.91 -12.25 19.65
C TRP A 339 -1.78 -12.21 20.90
N SER A 340 -2.20 -13.38 21.40
CA SER A 340 -2.83 -13.56 22.72
C SER A 340 -3.94 -12.53 23.03
N GLY A 341 -3.88 -11.85 24.18
CA GLY A 341 -4.86 -10.86 24.63
C GLY A 341 -4.95 -9.65 23.70
N THR A 342 -3.85 -9.28 23.02
CA THR A 342 -3.83 -8.18 22.05
C THR A 342 -4.63 -8.53 20.81
N MET A 343 -4.45 -9.75 20.27
CA MET A 343 -5.23 -10.26 19.14
C MET A 343 -6.71 -10.44 19.51
N LEU A 344 -6.99 -10.94 20.73
CA LEU A 344 -8.36 -11.06 21.23
C LEU A 344 -9.05 -9.69 21.31
N GLY A 345 -8.34 -8.66 21.78
CA GLY A 345 -8.84 -7.29 21.77
C GLY A 345 -9.28 -6.85 20.37
N TRP A 346 -8.37 -6.93 19.39
CA TRP A 346 -8.68 -6.58 18.00
C TRP A 346 -9.90 -7.35 17.48
N TYR A 347 -9.93 -8.68 17.64
CA TYR A 347 -11.02 -9.53 17.12
C TYR A 347 -12.38 -9.25 17.75
N ARG A 348 -12.41 -8.95 19.05
CA ARG A 348 -13.65 -8.83 19.83
C ARG A 348 -14.21 -7.40 19.77
N GLN A 349 -13.34 -6.40 19.88
CA GLN A 349 -13.71 -5.01 20.15
C GLN A 349 -12.96 -3.97 19.29
N CYS A 350 -12.26 -4.41 18.24
CA CYS A 350 -11.51 -3.54 17.32
C CYS A 350 -10.48 -2.63 18.01
N ASP A 351 -10.00 -3.05 19.19
CA ASP A 351 -9.15 -2.25 20.05
C ASP A 351 -8.47 -3.13 21.11
N ILE A 352 -7.51 -2.60 21.86
CA ILE A 352 -6.93 -3.29 23.01
C ILE A 352 -7.95 -3.48 24.13
N ILE A 353 -7.77 -4.52 24.94
CA ILE A 353 -8.65 -4.81 26.08
C ILE A 353 -8.39 -3.75 27.18
N PRO A 354 -9.42 -3.04 27.70
CA PRO A 354 -9.26 -1.85 28.54
C PRO A 354 -8.47 -2.04 29.83
N TYR A 355 -8.51 -3.25 30.38
CA TYR A 355 -7.89 -3.62 31.65
C TYR A 355 -6.64 -4.50 31.45
N THR A 356 -6.13 -4.63 30.22
CA THR A 356 -4.84 -5.29 29.99
C THR A 356 -3.70 -4.39 30.44
N THR A 357 -2.60 -5.00 30.88
CA THR A 357 -1.40 -4.28 31.34
C THR A 357 -0.22 -4.41 30.39
N ASP A 358 -0.32 -5.32 29.43
CA ASP A 358 0.69 -5.68 28.44
C ASP A 358 0.09 -5.84 27.05
N VAL A 359 0.99 -5.90 26.07
CA VAL A 359 0.69 -6.18 24.66
C VAL A 359 1.61 -7.28 24.17
N ASP A 360 1.04 -8.17 23.37
CA ASP A 360 1.70 -9.38 22.91
C ASP A 360 1.88 -9.32 21.40
N PHE A 361 3.11 -9.56 20.98
CA PHE A 361 3.47 -9.78 19.59
C PHE A 361 4.16 -11.13 19.45
N ALA A 362 3.98 -11.77 18.31
CA ALA A 362 4.68 -12.99 17.95
C ALA A 362 5.40 -12.79 16.62
N ALA A 363 6.51 -13.51 16.45
CA ALA A 363 7.32 -13.53 15.24
C ALA A 363 7.85 -14.96 15.03
N TRP A 364 8.22 -15.29 13.80
CA TRP A 364 8.83 -16.60 13.52
C TRP A 364 10.25 -16.66 14.06
N ALA A 365 10.50 -17.58 15.00
CA ALA A 365 11.86 -17.82 15.51
C ALA A 365 12.83 -18.27 14.39
N SER A 366 12.32 -18.97 13.36
CA SER A 366 13.11 -19.41 12.21
C SER A 366 13.56 -18.29 11.28
N GLU A 367 12.97 -17.09 11.37
CA GLU A 367 13.39 -15.92 10.60
C GLU A 367 14.45 -15.08 11.34
N VAL A 368 14.70 -15.38 12.62
CA VAL A 368 15.71 -14.71 13.43
C VAL A 368 17.08 -15.35 13.18
N GLU A 369 17.89 -14.72 12.34
CA GLU A 369 19.24 -15.20 12.00
C GLU A 369 20.25 -14.99 13.13
N ASP A 370 20.18 -13.84 13.80
CA ASP A 370 21.05 -13.48 14.92
C ASP A 370 20.22 -12.86 16.03
N LEU A 371 19.83 -13.70 17.00
CA LEU A 371 19.05 -13.28 18.15
C LEU A 371 19.83 -12.29 19.01
N GLU A 372 21.16 -12.43 19.14
CA GLU A 372 21.96 -11.49 19.92
C GLU A 372 21.99 -10.10 19.26
N ALA A 373 22.15 -10.03 17.94
CA ALA A 373 22.09 -8.77 17.21
C ALA A 373 20.71 -8.14 17.32
N LEU A 374 19.64 -8.94 17.22
CA LEU A 374 18.27 -8.46 17.38
C LEU A 374 18.03 -7.90 18.80
N VAL A 375 18.47 -8.62 19.82
CA VAL A 375 18.43 -8.18 21.23
C VAL A 375 19.26 -6.90 21.40
N LYS A 376 20.48 -6.84 20.87
CA LYS A 376 21.34 -5.63 20.92
C LYS A 376 20.68 -4.44 20.21
N LEU A 377 19.97 -4.65 19.10
CA LEU A 377 19.21 -3.59 18.41
C LEU A 377 18.10 -3.03 19.30
N PHE A 378 17.36 -3.89 19.99
CA PHE A 378 16.31 -3.49 20.92
C PHE A 378 16.86 -2.86 22.20
N LEU A 379 18.00 -3.32 22.74
CA LEU A 379 18.64 -2.75 23.93
C LEU A 379 19.19 -1.33 23.71
N LYS A 380 19.52 -0.97 22.46
CA LYS A 380 19.95 0.40 22.12
C LYS A 380 18.78 1.40 22.10
N ASP A 381 17.55 0.93 22.17
CA ASP A 381 16.38 1.78 22.16
C ASP A 381 16.08 2.33 23.56
N LYS A 382 16.15 3.65 23.70
CA LYS A 382 15.88 4.33 24.98
C LYS A 382 14.44 4.14 25.49
N HIS A 383 13.54 3.64 24.65
CA HIS A 383 12.14 3.40 24.99
C HIS A 383 11.81 1.93 25.27
N LEU A 384 12.77 1.01 25.13
CA LEU A 384 12.57 -0.42 25.33
C LEU A 384 13.44 -0.97 26.45
N SER A 385 12.87 -1.88 27.25
CA SER A 385 13.62 -2.66 28.24
C SER A 385 13.35 -4.14 27.98
N ILE A 386 14.41 -4.92 27.75
CA ILE A 386 14.27 -6.36 27.56
C ILE A 386 14.32 -7.05 28.92
N ARG A 387 13.38 -7.97 29.14
CA ARG A 387 13.44 -8.94 30.22
C ARG A 387 13.33 -10.32 29.61
N GLU A 388 14.43 -11.06 29.64
CA GLU A 388 14.42 -12.47 29.26
C GLU A 388 13.68 -13.27 30.33
N ARG A 389 12.68 -14.05 29.92
CA ARG A 389 12.01 -15.02 30.79
C ARG A 389 12.38 -16.40 30.24
N MET A 390 13.25 -17.10 30.98
CA MET A 390 13.58 -18.50 30.73
C MET A 390 12.41 -19.42 31.06
#